data_AF-L7QY83-F1
#
_entry.id   AF-L7QY83-F1
#
_cell.length_a   1.000
_cell.length_b   1.000
_cell.length_c   1.000
_cell.angle_alpha   90.00
_cell.angle_beta   90.00
_cell.angle_gamma   90.00
#
_symmetry.space_group_name_H-M   'P 1'
#
loop_
_entity.id
_entity.type
_entity.pdbx_description
1 polymer ?
#
loop_
_entity_poly.entity_id
_entity_poly.type
_entity_poly.pdbx_seq_one_letter_code
_entity_poly.pdbx_strand_id
1 'polypeptide(L)'
;RGAPNMGWLTFTFGLQQRFRQLCPRLDVVRHHQQQESLKFLAHFNRTFVIRDGKRNAKPVGPKPVELFELRSNGSPLCTRLVQVRADAAMLNSAFCYILNVPLSTSEEAESSIVYVWLGARCSSDAARRAEAIAEDKFKDELSSLQVITEGSEPDNFFWVGLGGRKPYEQDADFLEHTRLFRCSNEKGYFTVSEKCT
;
A
#
# COMPACT_ATOMS: atom_id res chain seq x y z
N ARG A 1 13.70 0.31 -0.09
CA ARG A 1 14.45 1.39 -0.78
C ARG A 1 15.06 0.82 -2.05
N GLY A 2 14.41 0.97 -3.22
CA GLY A 2 14.86 0.30 -4.46
C GLY A 2 15.21 1.23 -5.63
N ALA A 3 14.92 2.53 -5.53
CA ALA A 3 15.17 3.48 -6.62
C ALA A 3 16.57 4.13 -6.49
N PRO A 4 17.40 4.13 -7.56
CA PRO A 4 18.72 4.74 -7.53
C PRO A 4 18.64 6.27 -7.48
N ASN A 5 19.65 6.92 -6.87
CA ASN A 5 19.75 8.38 -6.81
C ASN A 5 19.95 9.04 -8.19
N MET A 6 20.34 8.29 -9.21
CA MET A 6 20.66 8.82 -10.54
C MET A 6 19.52 9.61 -11.15
N GLY A 7 18.27 9.13 -11.07
CA GLY A 7 17.12 9.85 -11.64
C GLY A 7 16.92 11.24 -11.01
N TRP A 8 17.17 11.36 -9.70
CA TRP A 8 17.10 12.65 -9.00
C TRP A 8 18.21 13.61 -9.43
N LEU A 9 19.43 13.11 -9.59
CA LEU A 9 20.57 13.90 -10.06
C LEU A 9 20.34 14.38 -11.50
N THR A 10 19.89 13.50 -12.40
CA THR A 10 19.55 13.84 -13.78
C THR A 10 18.47 14.92 -13.85
N PHE A 11 17.42 14.83 -13.02
CA PHE A 11 16.41 15.88 -12.93
C PHE A 11 17.01 17.21 -12.45
N THR A 12 17.76 17.18 -11.35
CA THR A 12 18.31 18.37 -10.67
C THR A 12 19.28 19.14 -11.57
N PHE A 13 20.22 18.44 -12.21
CA PHE A 13 21.26 19.06 -13.03
C PHE A 13 20.87 19.27 -14.49
N GLY A 14 19.77 18.66 -14.96
CA GLY A 14 19.30 18.77 -16.34
C GLY A 14 17.98 19.52 -16.47
N LEU A 15 16.90 18.93 -15.96
CA LEU A 15 15.53 19.36 -16.24
C LEU A 15 15.07 20.53 -15.37
N GLN A 16 15.56 20.62 -14.13
CA GLN A 16 15.07 21.61 -13.17
C GLN A 16 15.22 23.05 -13.67
N GLN A 17 16.34 23.38 -14.33
CA GLN A 17 16.53 24.72 -14.90
C GLN A 17 15.52 25.03 -16.01
N ARG A 18 15.21 24.05 -16.87
CA ARG A 18 14.21 24.21 -17.94
C ARG A 18 12.82 24.44 -17.36
N PHE A 19 12.44 23.73 -16.31
CA PHE A 19 11.15 23.95 -15.64
C PHE A 19 11.07 25.31 -14.94
N ARG A 20 12.17 25.82 -14.37
CA ARG A 20 12.20 27.16 -13.78
C ARG A 20 12.02 28.28 -14.81
N GLN A 21 12.50 28.09 -16.03
CA GLN A 21 12.26 29.05 -17.13
C GLN A 21 10.78 29.12 -17.51
N LEU A 22 10.06 28.00 -17.45
CA LEU A 22 8.63 27.92 -17.76
C LEU A 22 7.75 28.35 -16.58
N CYS A 23 8.15 28.01 -15.37
CA CYS A 23 7.42 28.30 -14.13
C CYS A 23 8.37 28.99 -13.14
N PRO A 24 8.36 30.34 -13.10
CA PRO A 24 9.27 31.10 -12.23
C PRO A 24 9.09 30.80 -10.74
N ARG A 25 7.88 30.38 -10.33
CA ARG A 25 7.55 29.98 -8.94
C ARG A 25 7.46 28.46 -8.80
N LEU A 26 8.49 27.76 -9.25
CA LEU A 26 8.61 26.31 -9.12
C LEU A 26 9.15 25.92 -7.73
N ASP A 27 8.37 25.12 -7.00
CA ASP A 27 8.82 24.39 -5.82
C ASP A 27 9.13 22.94 -6.20
N VAL A 28 10.27 22.42 -5.74
CA VAL A 28 10.73 21.07 -6.06
C VAL A 28 10.90 20.31 -4.75
N VAL A 29 10.02 19.35 -4.53
CA VAL A 29 10.03 18.51 -3.32
C VAL A 29 10.32 17.07 -3.71
N ARG A 30 11.33 16.48 -3.06
CA ARG A 30 11.64 15.06 -3.19
C ARG A 30 10.87 14.27 -2.15
N HIS A 31 10.11 13.27 -2.60
CA HIS A 31 9.44 12.30 -1.72
C HIS A 31 10.10 10.94 -1.80
N HIS A 32 10.06 10.21 -0.68
CA HIS A 32 10.42 8.80 -0.62
C HIS A 32 9.15 7.97 -0.43
N GLN A 33 9.15 6.75 -0.95
CA GLN A 33 8.03 5.82 -0.84
C GLN A 33 7.63 5.63 0.63
N GLN A 34 6.34 5.79 0.94
CA GLN A 34 5.76 5.79 2.29
C GLN A 34 6.20 6.96 3.20
N GLN A 35 6.82 8.00 2.64
CA GLN A 35 7.21 9.25 3.31
C GLN A 35 6.73 10.47 2.49
N GLU A 36 5.63 10.31 1.76
CA GLU A 36 5.01 11.37 0.98
C GLU A 36 4.36 12.42 1.88
N SER A 37 4.38 13.68 1.45
CA SER A 37 3.74 14.77 2.21
C SER A 37 2.22 14.75 2.09
N LEU A 38 1.53 15.34 3.07
CA LEU A 38 0.08 15.56 3.02
C LEU A 38 -0.36 16.29 1.75
N LYS A 39 0.38 17.33 1.35
CA LYS A 39 0.10 18.10 0.14
C LYS A 39 0.16 17.21 -1.10
N PHE A 40 1.16 16.33 -1.19
CA PHE A 40 1.26 15.38 -2.31
C PHE A 40 0.08 14.40 -2.29
N LEU A 41 -0.18 13.75 -1.16
CA LEU A 41 -1.23 12.75 -1.02
C LEU A 41 -2.65 13.29 -1.29
N ALA A 42 -2.89 14.58 -1.00
CA ALA A 42 -4.17 15.24 -1.26
C ALA A 42 -4.58 15.23 -2.74
N HIS A 43 -3.64 15.16 -3.68
CA HIS A 43 -3.94 15.12 -5.12
C HIS A 43 -4.61 13.80 -5.55
N PHE A 44 -4.49 12.75 -4.74
CA PHE A 44 -4.99 11.41 -5.07
C PHE A 44 -6.35 11.12 -4.43
N ASN A 45 -6.99 12.07 -3.75
CA ASN A 45 -8.32 11.89 -3.16
C ASN A 45 -8.47 10.61 -2.32
N ARG A 46 -7.40 10.24 -1.59
CA ARG A 46 -7.28 9.02 -0.77
C ARG A 46 -7.32 7.70 -1.57
N THR A 47 -6.98 7.70 -2.85
CA THR A 47 -6.85 6.49 -3.72
C THR A 47 -5.40 6.24 -4.16
N PHE A 48 -4.44 6.51 -3.27
CA PHE A 48 -3.02 6.33 -3.54
C PHE A 48 -2.62 4.85 -3.44
N VAL A 49 -2.26 4.23 -4.55
CA VAL A 49 -1.85 2.81 -4.63
C VAL A 49 -0.35 2.69 -4.85
N ILE A 50 0.31 1.90 -4.03
CA ILE A 50 1.73 1.61 -4.09
C ILE A 50 1.91 0.14 -4.44
N ARG A 51 2.37 -0.13 -5.68
CA ARG A 51 2.74 -1.47 -6.14
C ARG A 51 4.23 -1.71 -5.94
N ASP A 52 4.61 -2.94 -5.62
CA ASP A 52 6.00 -3.35 -5.57
C ASP A 52 6.53 -3.67 -6.97
N GLY A 53 7.84 -3.52 -7.17
CA GLY A 53 8.50 -3.74 -8.45
C GLY A 53 8.60 -2.51 -9.36
N LYS A 54 8.97 -2.75 -10.62
CA LYS A 54 9.27 -1.71 -11.62
C LYS A 54 8.15 -1.63 -12.65
N ARG A 55 7.65 -0.41 -12.90
CA ARG A 55 6.61 -0.15 -13.93
C ARG A 55 6.96 -0.70 -15.32
N ASN A 56 8.22 -0.65 -15.71
CA ASN A 56 8.66 -1.02 -17.07
C ASN A 56 9.17 -2.47 -17.17
N ALA A 57 9.04 -3.27 -16.11
CA ALA A 57 9.37 -4.70 -16.17
C ALA A 57 8.10 -5.47 -16.54
N LYS A 58 8.09 -6.11 -17.71
CA LYS A 58 7.03 -7.07 -18.03
C LYS A 58 7.16 -8.26 -17.06
N PRO A 59 6.09 -8.68 -16.38
CA PRO A 59 6.13 -9.91 -15.59
C PRO A 59 6.51 -11.08 -16.50
N VAL A 60 7.40 -11.94 -16.02
CA VAL A 60 7.78 -13.17 -16.70
C VAL A 60 6.87 -14.28 -16.19
N GLY A 61 6.04 -14.84 -17.06
CA GLY A 61 5.09 -15.90 -16.70
C GLY A 61 3.70 -15.36 -16.34
N PRO A 62 2.85 -16.21 -15.73
CA PRO A 62 1.48 -15.83 -15.39
C PRO A 62 1.49 -14.67 -14.38
N LYS A 63 0.44 -13.86 -14.44
CA LYS A 63 0.24 -12.75 -13.51
C LYS A 63 0.25 -13.30 -12.08
N PRO A 64 1.03 -12.72 -11.16
CA PRO A 64 1.08 -13.20 -9.79
C PRO A 64 -0.19 -12.81 -9.03
N VAL A 65 -0.50 -13.55 -7.97
CA VAL A 65 -1.46 -13.11 -6.96
C VAL A 65 -0.92 -11.87 -6.26
N GLU A 66 -1.77 -10.87 -6.08
CA GLU A 66 -1.38 -9.61 -5.45
C GLU A 66 -2.24 -9.37 -4.21
N LEU A 67 -1.58 -9.08 -3.09
CA LEU A 67 -2.24 -8.68 -1.85
C LEU A 67 -1.89 -7.23 -1.54
N PHE A 68 -2.90 -6.45 -1.19
CA PHE A 68 -2.76 -5.05 -0.82
C PHE A 68 -3.35 -4.81 0.56
N GLU A 69 -2.64 -4.06 1.38
CA GLU A 69 -3.07 -3.64 2.72
C GLU A 69 -3.49 -2.17 2.68
N LEU A 70 -4.68 -1.86 3.18
CA LEU A 70 -5.14 -0.48 3.34
C LEU A 70 -4.56 0.11 4.62
N ARG A 71 -3.61 1.03 4.47
CA ARG A 71 -2.98 1.75 5.59
C ARG A 71 -3.57 3.14 5.73
N SER A 72 -3.83 3.56 6.98
CA SER A 72 -4.18 4.93 7.31
C SER A 72 -3.41 5.39 8.55
N ASN A 73 -2.59 6.43 8.40
CA ASN A 73 -1.78 6.95 9.49
C ASN A 73 -2.35 8.31 9.94
N GLY A 74 -3.13 8.29 11.00
CA GLY A 74 -3.69 9.48 11.65
C GLY A 74 -4.78 10.17 10.83
N SER A 75 -4.40 10.83 9.73
CA SER A 75 -5.34 11.55 8.86
C SER A 75 -5.91 10.64 7.76
N PRO A 76 -7.21 10.77 7.43
CA PRO A 76 -7.79 10.13 6.25
C PRO A 76 -7.09 10.47 4.92
N LEU A 77 -6.42 11.64 4.84
CA LEU A 77 -5.62 12.03 3.67
C LEU A 77 -4.35 11.18 3.51
N CYS A 78 -3.88 10.54 4.59
CA CYS A 78 -2.74 9.65 4.59
C CYS A 78 -3.09 8.21 4.21
N THR A 79 -4.30 7.94 3.71
CA THR A 79 -4.70 6.61 3.28
C THR A 79 -3.90 6.18 2.05
N ARG A 80 -3.31 4.98 2.11
CA ARG A 80 -2.55 4.36 1.03
C ARG A 80 -2.88 2.89 0.97
N LEU A 81 -3.02 2.38 -0.24
CA LEU A 81 -3.12 0.96 -0.50
C LEU A 81 -1.71 0.46 -0.87
N VAL A 82 -1.11 -0.39 -0.02
CA VAL A 82 0.28 -0.82 -0.18
C VAL A 82 0.32 -2.29 -0.52
N GLN A 83 0.99 -2.64 -1.62
CA GLN A 83 1.22 -4.04 -1.96
C GLN A 83 2.11 -4.69 -0.91
N VAL A 84 1.66 -5.84 -0.41
CA VAL A 84 2.37 -6.70 0.52
C VAL A 84 2.55 -8.08 -0.09
N ARG A 85 3.33 -8.94 0.57
CA ARG A 85 3.49 -10.31 0.12
C ARG A 85 2.14 -11.03 0.17
N ALA A 86 1.77 -11.71 -0.92
CA ALA A 86 0.58 -12.56 -0.97
C ALA A 86 0.80 -13.82 -0.12
N ASP A 87 0.64 -13.68 1.19
CA ASP A 87 0.80 -14.74 2.18
C ASP A 87 -0.22 -14.50 3.28
N ALA A 88 -0.95 -15.55 3.69
CA ALA A 88 -1.95 -15.46 4.75
C ALA A 88 -1.39 -14.89 6.07
N ALA A 89 -0.09 -15.09 6.36
CA ALA A 89 0.56 -14.54 7.55
C ALA A 89 0.69 -13.00 7.53
N MET A 90 0.41 -12.34 6.40
CA MET A 90 0.40 -10.87 6.28
C MET A 90 -0.94 -10.24 6.64
N LEU A 91 -2.00 -11.04 6.83
CA LEU A 91 -3.30 -10.52 7.26
C LEU A 91 -3.23 -10.01 8.71
N ASN A 92 -4.12 -9.08 9.04
CA ASN A 92 -4.31 -8.63 10.40
C ASN A 92 -5.76 -8.14 10.57
N SER A 93 -6.43 -8.60 11.62
CA SER A 93 -7.86 -8.37 11.87
C SER A 93 -8.22 -6.89 12.06
N ALA A 94 -7.27 -6.01 12.35
CA ALA A 94 -7.49 -4.57 12.48
C ALA A 94 -7.53 -3.82 11.13
N PHE A 95 -7.14 -4.46 10.02
CA PHE A 95 -7.00 -3.81 8.72
C PHE A 95 -7.91 -4.41 7.64
N CYS A 96 -7.95 -3.72 6.50
CA CYS A 96 -8.65 -4.18 5.30
C CYS A 96 -7.63 -4.52 4.22
N TYR A 97 -7.93 -5.55 3.42
CA TYR A 97 -7.04 -6.03 2.38
C TYR A 97 -7.79 -6.18 1.06
N ILE A 98 -7.08 -5.99 -0.05
CA ILE A 98 -7.55 -6.31 -1.40
C ILE A 98 -6.65 -7.41 -1.95
N LEU A 99 -7.22 -8.59 -2.21
CA LEU A 99 -6.55 -9.73 -2.81
C LEU A 99 -7.02 -9.87 -4.26
N ASN A 100 -6.09 -9.76 -5.21
CA ASN A 100 -6.36 -9.98 -6.62
C ASN A 100 -5.81 -11.36 -7.04
N VAL A 101 -6.69 -12.29 -7.37
CA VAL A 101 -6.37 -13.66 -7.79
C VAL A 101 -6.63 -13.81 -9.29
N PRO A 102 -5.59 -13.87 -10.15
CA PRO A 102 -5.77 -14.12 -11.57
C PRO A 102 -6.26 -15.54 -11.82
N LEU A 103 -7.23 -15.70 -12.74
CA LEU A 103 -7.86 -16.98 -13.09
C LEU A 103 -7.32 -17.57 -14.39
N SER A 104 -6.91 -16.74 -15.35
CA SER A 104 -6.50 -17.24 -16.67
C SER A 104 -5.04 -17.67 -16.73
N THR A 105 -4.81 -18.77 -17.46
CA THR A 105 -3.48 -19.29 -17.82
C THR A 105 -3.14 -19.04 -19.29
N SER A 106 -4.02 -18.38 -20.04
CA SER A 106 -3.86 -18.08 -21.48
C SER A 106 -3.99 -16.58 -21.76
N GLU A 107 -3.23 -16.12 -22.75
CA GLU A 107 -2.95 -14.69 -23.05
C GLU A 107 -4.16 -13.88 -23.55
N GLU A 108 -5.33 -14.51 -23.78
CA GLU A 108 -6.41 -13.92 -24.57
C GLU A 108 -7.54 -13.28 -23.73
N ALA A 109 -7.64 -13.62 -22.43
CA ALA A 109 -8.53 -12.94 -21.49
C ALA A 109 -8.03 -13.09 -20.05
N GLU A 110 -7.49 -12.01 -19.45
CA GLU A 110 -7.05 -11.97 -18.05
C GLU A 110 -8.25 -11.79 -17.10
N SER A 111 -9.03 -12.84 -16.87
CA SER A 111 -10.05 -12.80 -15.80
C SER A 111 -9.40 -12.92 -14.42
N SER A 112 -10.03 -12.31 -13.41
CA SER A 112 -9.54 -12.35 -12.03
C SER A 112 -10.69 -12.34 -11.02
N ILE A 113 -10.42 -12.82 -9.81
CA ILE A 113 -11.30 -12.64 -8.66
C ILE A 113 -10.62 -11.69 -7.69
N VAL A 114 -11.31 -10.59 -7.39
CA VAL A 114 -10.88 -9.57 -6.45
C VAL A 114 -11.67 -9.75 -5.16
N TYR A 115 -10.97 -10.04 -4.06
CA TYR A 115 -11.55 -10.10 -2.73
C TYR A 115 -11.20 -8.84 -1.95
N VAL A 116 -12.22 -8.17 -1.41
CA VAL A 116 -12.05 -7.15 -0.38
C VAL A 116 -12.26 -7.84 0.96
N TRP A 117 -11.17 -8.14 1.66
CA TRP A 117 -11.21 -8.80 2.96
C TRP A 117 -11.26 -7.74 4.07
N LEU A 118 -12.30 -7.82 4.90
CA LEU A 118 -12.56 -6.91 6.00
C LEU A 118 -12.22 -7.61 7.31
N GLY A 119 -11.13 -7.18 7.95
CA GLY A 119 -10.77 -7.68 9.27
C GLY A 119 -11.85 -7.37 10.31
N ALA A 120 -12.05 -8.27 11.27
CA ALA A 120 -13.12 -8.19 12.26
C ALA A 120 -13.03 -6.94 13.16
N ARG A 121 -11.84 -6.35 13.30
CA ARG A 121 -11.55 -5.14 14.09
C ARG A 121 -11.33 -3.90 13.22
N CYS A 122 -11.52 -3.98 11.90
CA CYS A 122 -11.36 -2.82 11.04
C CYS A 122 -12.47 -1.77 11.26
N SER A 123 -12.16 -0.50 11.00
CA SER A 123 -13.16 0.58 11.11
C SER A 123 -14.11 0.59 9.92
N SER A 124 -15.36 1.04 10.14
CA SER A 124 -16.36 1.17 9.08
C SER A 124 -15.99 2.21 8.01
N ASP A 125 -15.14 3.20 8.32
CA ASP A 125 -14.56 4.07 7.29
C ASP A 125 -13.58 3.28 6.43
N ALA A 126 -12.63 2.57 7.04
CA ALA A 126 -11.64 1.76 6.31
C ALA A 126 -12.31 0.73 5.39
N ALA A 127 -13.34 0.02 5.87
CA ALA A 127 -14.10 -0.94 5.06
C ALA A 127 -14.72 -0.30 3.81
N ARG A 128 -15.46 0.81 3.98
CA ARG A 128 -16.05 1.56 2.86
C ARG A 128 -14.99 2.10 1.90
N ARG A 129 -13.83 2.53 2.41
CA ARG A 129 -12.72 2.99 1.56
C ARG A 129 -12.11 1.84 0.77
N ALA A 130 -11.87 0.68 1.39
CA ALA A 130 -11.30 -0.48 0.74
C ALA A 130 -12.19 -0.94 -0.42
N GLU A 131 -13.49 -1.04 -0.17
CA GLU A 131 -14.49 -1.40 -1.18
C GLU A 131 -14.51 -0.40 -2.34
N ALA A 132 -14.59 0.91 -2.04
CA ALA A 132 -14.59 1.95 -3.07
C ALA A 132 -13.30 1.94 -3.92
N ILE A 133 -12.14 1.70 -3.31
CA ILE A 133 -10.86 1.58 -4.03
C ILE A 133 -10.85 0.32 -4.90
N ALA A 134 -11.36 -0.80 -4.40
CA ALA A 134 -11.44 -2.05 -5.15
C ALA A 134 -12.31 -1.91 -6.40
N GLU A 135 -13.49 -1.30 -6.25
CA GLU A 135 -14.43 -1.04 -7.35
C GLU A 135 -13.82 -0.10 -8.41
N ASP A 136 -13.09 0.95 -8.01
CA ASP A 136 -12.49 1.93 -8.93
C ASP A 136 -11.19 1.44 -9.59
N LYS A 137 -10.38 0.62 -8.90
CA LYS A 137 -9.00 0.29 -9.34
C LYS A 137 -8.76 -1.15 -9.74
N PHE A 138 -9.61 -2.08 -9.32
CA PHE A 138 -9.38 -3.51 -9.51
C PHE A 138 -10.51 -4.20 -10.27
N LYS A 139 -11.71 -3.62 -10.29
CA LYS A 139 -12.81 -4.15 -11.07
C LYS A 139 -12.71 -3.72 -12.54
N ASP A 140 -12.59 -4.70 -13.41
CA ASP A 140 -12.79 -4.62 -14.86
C ASP A 140 -13.95 -5.54 -15.31
N GLU A 141 -14.27 -5.53 -16.60
CA GLU A 141 -15.39 -6.31 -17.20
C GLU A 141 -15.25 -7.83 -17.02
N LEU A 142 -14.02 -8.34 -16.86
CA LEU A 142 -13.71 -9.77 -16.78
C LEU A 142 -13.40 -10.23 -15.35
N SER A 143 -13.35 -9.29 -14.41
CA SER A 143 -13.11 -9.53 -13.01
C SER A 143 -14.41 -9.61 -12.21
N SER A 144 -14.42 -10.50 -11.21
CA SER A 144 -15.46 -10.49 -10.19
C SER A 144 -14.94 -9.85 -8.92
N LEU A 145 -15.76 -9.05 -8.24
CA LEU A 145 -15.43 -8.42 -6.97
C LEU A 145 -16.32 -8.99 -5.87
N GLN A 146 -15.71 -9.42 -4.77
CA GLN A 146 -16.40 -9.98 -3.61
C GLN A 146 -15.91 -9.30 -2.34
N VAL A 147 -16.84 -8.77 -1.55
CA VAL A 147 -16.55 -8.26 -0.20
C VAL A 147 -16.77 -9.39 0.78
N ILE A 148 -15.75 -9.72 1.57
CA ILE A 148 -15.77 -10.81 2.54
C ILE A 148 -15.33 -10.31 3.91
N THR A 149 -16.00 -10.77 4.96
CA THR A 149 -15.62 -10.51 6.34
C THR A 149 -14.74 -11.64 6.87
N GLU A 150 -13.85 -11.30 7.80
CA GLU A 150 -13.03 -12.29 8.51
C GLU A 150 -13.89 -13.43 9.09
N GLY A 151 -13.44 -14.67 8.86
CA GLY A 151 -14.15 -15.89 9.24
C GLY A 151 -15.20 -16.39 8.24
N SER A 152 -15.48 -15.63 7.19
CA SER A 152 -16.39 -16.01 6.10
C SER A 152 -15.66 -16.22 4.77
N GLU A 153 -14.36 -16.51 4.82
CA GLU A 153 -13.54 -16.65 3.62
C GLU A 153 -13.86 -17.96 2.89
N PRO A 154 -13.97 -17.94 1.54
CA PRO A 154 -14.17 -19.16 0.77
C PRO A 154 -12.91 -20.05 0.87
N ASP A 155 -13.13 -21.35 1.03
CA ASP A 155 -12.04 -22.34 1.04
C ASP A 155 -11.29 -22.36 -0.29
N ASN A 156 -12.01 -22.14 -1.37
CA ASN A 156 -11.48 -22.19 -2.73
C ASN A 156 -10.98 -20.80 -3.16
N PHE A 157 -9.80 -20.78 -3.82
CA PHE A 157 -9.12 -19.60 -4.39
C PHE A 157 -8.59 -18.56 -3.41
N PHE A 158 -9.32 -18.15 -2.37
CA PHE A 158 -8.83 -17.13 -1.42
C PHE A 158 -7.60 -17.64 -0.65
N TRP A 159 -7.75 -18.74 0.08
CA TRP A 159 -6.63 -19.33 0.82
C TRP A 159 -5.55 -19.92 -0.09
N VAL A 160 -5.94 -20.48 -1.24
CA VAL A 160 -4.98 -20.98 -2.24
C VAL A 160 -4.12 -19.84 -2.77
N GLY A 161 -4.72 -18.69 -3.09
CA GLY A 161 -4.02 -17.49 -3.56
C GLY A 161 -3.05 -16.92 -2.52
N LEU A 162 -3.34 -17.09 -1.23
CA LEU A 162 -2.48 -16.68 -0.12
C LEU A 162 -1.46 -17.75 0.31
N GLY A 163 -1.32 -18.83 -0.45
CA GLY A 163 -0.36 -19.90 -0.14
C GLY A 163 -0.77 -20.74 1.07
N GLY A 164 -2.07 -20.95 1.25
CA GLY A 164 -2.67 -21.73 2.34
C GLY A 164 -3.04 -20.89 3.57
N ARG A 165 -3.87 -21.47 4.45
CA ARG A 165 -4.20 -20.90 5.75
C ARG A 165 -2.97 -20.91 6.66
N LYS A 166 -2.68 -19.78 7.29
CA LYS A 166 -1.58 -19.62 8.25
C LYS A 166 -2.05 -18.75 9.42
N PRO A 167 -1.43 -18.89 10.61
CA PRO A 167 -1.65 -17.94 11.68
C PRO A 167 -1.25 -16.52 11.25
N TYR A 168 -2.05 -15.55 11.65
CA TYR A 168 -1.82 -14.13 11.39
C TYR A 168 -2.25 -13.31 12.61
N GLU A 169 -1.83 -12.05 12.68
CA GLU A 169 -2.01 -11.20 13.85
C GLU A 169 -3.48 -10.76 13.99
N GLN A 170 -4.02 -10.75 15.20
CA GLN A 170 -5.47 -10.51 15.44
C GLN A 170 -5.74 -9.17 16.13
N ASP A 171 -4.68 -8.42 16.44
CA ASP A 171 -4.74 -7.15 17.12
C ASP A 171 -3.80 -6.13 16.46
N ALA A 172 -4.03 -4.86 16.79
CA ALA A 172 -3.14 -3.77 16.40
C ALA A 172 -3.10 -2.73 17.52
N ASP A 173 -3.12 -3.19 18.77
CA ASP A 173 -3.23 -2.36 19.97
C ASP A 173 -2.04 -1.38 20.08
N PHE A 174 -0.92 -1.68 19.42
CA PHE A 174 0.20 -0.75 19.28
C PHE A 174 -0.18 0.60 18.65
N LEU A 175 -1.26 0.68 17.88
CA LEU A 175 -1.79 1.93 17.30
C LEU A 175 -2.47 2.82 18.34
N GLU A 176 -2.91 2.25 19.47
CA GLU A 176 -3.56 2.98 20.55
C GLU A 176 -2.55 3.66 21.49
N HIS A 177 -1.27 3.31 21.37
CA HIS A 177 -0.20 3.81 22.21
C HIS A 177 0.67 4.84 21.48
N THR A 178 0.92 5.99 22.12
CA THR A 178 1.87 6.99 21.64
C THR A 178 3.13 6.95 22.50
N ARG A 179 4.30 6.87 21.86
CA ARG A 179 5.60 6.83 22.53
C ARG A 179 6.43 8.05 22.15
N LEU A 180 7.00 8.72 23.14
CA LEU A 180 7.87 9.88 22.95
C LEU A 180 9.33 9.46 23.11
N PHE A 181 10.16 9.82 22.14
CA PHE A 181 11.60 9.55 22.20
C PHE A 181 12.40 10.84 22.10
N ARG A 182 13.45 10.96 22.91
CA ARG A 182 14.52 11.94 22.73
C ARG A 182 15.64 11.29 21.93
N CYS A 183 15.90 11.83 20.75
CA CYS A 183 17.06 11.49 19.92
C CYS A 183 18.16 12.55 20.16
N SER A 184 19.38 12.12 20.50
CA SER A 184 20.53 13.01 20.74
C SER A 184 21.80 12.45 20.12
N ASN A 185 22.66 13.35 19.62
CA ASN A 185 24.03 13.02 19.18
C ASN A 185 25.10 13.73 20.06
N GLU A 186 24.71 14.24 21.22
CA GLU A 186 25.59 15.01 22.13
C GLU A 186 26.80 14.19 22.61
N LYS A 187 26.70 12.86 22.62
CA LYS A 187 27.78 11.96 23.06
C LYS A 187 28.74 11.55 21.93
N GLY A 188 28.61 12.12 20.74
CA GLY A 188 29.36 11.72 19.55
C GLY A 188 28.85 10.44 18.87
N TYR A 189 27.76 9.86 19.36
CA TYR A 189 27.02 8.78 18.72
C TYR A 189 25.51 8.97 18.90
N PHE A 190 24.74 8.43 17.96
CA PHE A 190 23.28 8.54 17.97
C PHE A 190 22.69 7.74 19.13
N THR A 191 21.96 8.42 20.00
CA THR A 191 21.27 7.84 21.15
C THR A 191 19.78 8.12 21.07
N VAL A 192 18.98 7.11 21.39
CA VAL A 192 17.52 7.22 21.51
C VAL A 192 17.15 6.83 22.93
N SER A 193 16.44 7.72 23.62
CA SER A 193 15.93 7.46 24.97
C SER A 193 14.43 7.69 24.98
N GLU A 194 13.67 6.70 25.45
CA GLU A 194 12.23 6.86 25.64
C GLU A 194 11.96 7.81 26.79
N LYS A 195 11.05 8.76 26.57
CA LYS A 195 10.52 9.64 27.60
C LYS A 195 9.21 9.01 28.05
N CYS A 196 9.27 8.29 29.16
CA CYS A 196 8.08 7.74 29.79
C CYS A 196 7.09 8.87 30.10
N THR A 197 5.80 8.61 29.89
CA THR A 197 4.70 9.27 30.61
C THR A 197 4.58 8.73 32.02
#